data_AF-A0A257QP86-F1
#
_entry.id   AF-A0A257QP86-F1
#
_cell.length_a   1.000
_cell.length_b   1.000
_cell.length_c   1.000
_cell.angle_alpha   90.00
_cell.angle_beta   90.00
_cell.angle_gamma   90.00
#
_symmetry.space_group_name_H-M   'P 1'
#
loop_
_entity.id
_entity.type
_entity.pdbx_description
1 polymer ?
#
loop_
_entity_poly.entity_id
_entity_poly.type
_entity_poly.pdbx_seq_one_letter_code
_entity_poly.pdbx_strand_id
1 'polypeptide(L)'
;MLWRVEQPDGVGDIYTGRITAKLPAMAGSFVDLGDETGFLPDSAGAPSLTEGDYISVQVTRAAQGGKGPRLAVLAEPPADRPGLRRRGPGPLPELMQRFPKAQIFIDDYALIARLRPMLGTRMTYKADAFDAVLEDEVAGLNEPSAALGQGAKMHIAATPALTAIDIDAGAASGDGNAKPQAQLALNIALIPAIVRQIILRNLSGGILIDFAGMKPKARLRLIEPLTTALKSDPLPSRLLGFSNLGFAEISRPRIRPPLHEILNP
;
A
#
# COMPACT_ATOMS: atom_id res chain seq x y z
N MET A 1 4.41 5.93 0.77
CA MET A 1 4.63 5.34 -0.56
C MET A 1 5.96 5.86 -1.08
N LEU A 2 6.85 4.95 -1.49
CA LEU A 2 8.11 5.29 -2.14
C LEU A 2 7.87 5.36 -3.65
N TRP A 3 8.39 6.40 -4.30
CA TRP A 3 8.29 6.58 -5.75
C TRP A 3 9.68 6.71 -6.34
N ARG A 4 10.01 5.85 -7.30
CA ARG A 4 11.29 5.88 -8.01
C ARG A 4 11.02 6.37 -9.43
N VAL A 5 11.47 7.57 -9.73
CA VAL A 5 11.16 8.25 -10.98
C VAL A 5 11.66 7.46 -12.20
N GLU A 6 12.83 6.83 -12.08
CA GLU A 6 13.45 6.00 -13.13
C GLU A 6 12.94 4.55 -13.14
N GLN A 7 12.19 4.14 -12.12
CA GLN A 7 11.61 2.81 -11.99
C GLN A 7 10.16 2.93 -11.48
N PRO A 8 9.24 3.46 -12.31
CA PRO A 8 7.85 3.66 -11.90
C PRO A 8 7.16 2.30 -11.66
N ASP A 9 6.19 2.28 -10.75
CA ASP A 9 5.39 1.09 -10.43
C ASP A 9 4.41 0.67 -11.54
N GLY A 10 4.32 1.47 -12.61
CA GLY A 10 3.43 1.28 -13.75
C GLY A 10 1.95 1.55 -13.45
N VAL A 11 1.56 1.89 -12.22
CA VAL A 11 0.14 2.12 -11.88
C VAL A 11 -0.38 3.35 -12.61
N GLY A 12 -1.48 3.17 -13.34
CA GLY A 12 -2.08 4.19 -14.18
C GLY A 12 -1.48 4.27 -15.58
N ASP A 13 -0.40 3.54 -15.89
CA ASP A 13 0.14 3.43 -17.25
C ASP A 13 -0.93 2.85 -18.18
N ILE A 14 -0.93 3.36 -19.42
CA ILE A 14 -1.88 2.99 -20.46
C ILE A 14 -1.11 2.31 -21.57
N TYR A 15 -1.56 1.11 -21.89
CA TYR A 15 -0.99 0.26 -22.91
C TYR A 15 -2.01 -0.01 -24.01
N THR A 16 -1.50 -0.26 -25.21
CA THR A 16 -2.20 -1.19 -26.10
C THR A 16 -1.76 -2.59 -25.74
N GLY A 17 -2.74 -3.44 -25.47
CA GLY A 17 -2.54 -4.84 -25.18
C GLY A 17 -3.17 -5.71 -26.25
N ARG A 18 -2.64 -6.93 -26.42
CA ARG A 18 -3.25 -7.95 -27.27
C ARG A 18 -3.69 -9.13 -26.40
N ILE A 19 -4.95 -9.56 -26.52
CA ILE A 19 -5.42 -10.74 -25.79
C ILE A 19 -4.67 -11.97 -26.29
N THR A 20 -3.95 -12.64 -25.40
CA THR A 20 -3.17 -13.84 -25.74
C THR A 20 -3.86 -15.12 -25.33
N ALA A 21 -4.61 -15.10 -24.24
CA ALA A 21 -5.34 -16.28 -23.76
C ALA A 21 -6.56 -15.87 -22.93
N LYS A 22 -7.70 -16.54 -23.15
CA LYS A 22 -8.88 -16.40 -22.28
C LYS A 22 -8.91 -17.54 -21.26
N LEU A 23 -9.12 -17.20 -19.98
CA LEU A 23 -9.08 -18.14 -18.87
C LEU A 23 -10.39 -18.09 -18.07
N PRO A 24 -11.45 -18.80 -18.51
CA PRO A 24 -12.73 -18.83 -17.80
C PRO A 24 -12.60 -19.29 -16.34
N ALA A 25 -11.69 -20.23 -16.06
CA ALA A 25 -11.42 -20.73 -14.72
C ALA A 25 -10.87 -19.66 -13.75
N MET A 26 -10.26 -18.60 -14.28
CA MET A 26 -9.73 -17.47 -13.51
C MET A 26 -10.56 -16.20 -13.66
N ALA A 27 -11.70 -16.27 -14.35
CA ALA A 27 -12.57 -15.13 -14.67
C ALA A 27 -11.78 -13.94 -15.25
N GLY A 28 -10.97 -14.20 -16.28
CA GLY A 28 -10.18 -13.17 -16.95
C GLY A 28 -9.38 -13.67 -18.15
N SER A 29 -8.52 -12.80 -18.66
CA SER A 29 -7.68 -13.03 -19.83
C SER A 29 -6.25 -12.55 -19.59
N PHE A 30 -5.28 -13.21 -20.21
CA PHE A 30 -3.92 -12.68 -20.32
C PHE A 30 -3.81 -11.73 -21.50
N VAL A 31 -3.05 -10.66 -21.28
CA VAL A 31 -2.85 -9.58 -22.24
C VAL A 31 -1.37 -9.33 -22.39
N ASP A 32 -0.86 -9.49 -23.61
CA ASP A 32 0.50 -9.08 -23.97
C ASP A 32 0.56 -7.56 -24.04
N LEU A 33 1.50 -6.97 -23.28
CA LEU A 33 1.76 -5.53 -23.21
C LEU A 33 3.04 -5.12 -23.96
N GLY A 34 3.66 -6.05 -24.68
CA GLY A 34 4.94 -5.90 -25.37
C GLY A 34 6.09 -6.53 -24.59
N ASP A 35 6.48 -5.90 -23.49
CA ASP A 35 7.63 -6.34 -22.67
C ASP A 35 7.22 -7.23 -21.47
N GLU A 36 5.92 -7.29 -21.16
CA GLU A 36 5.37 -8.06 -20.05
C GLU A 36 3.95 -8.53 -20.34
N THR A 37 3.45 -9.48 -19.54
CA THR A 37 2.06 -9.97 -19.64
C THR A 37 1.26 -9.47 -18.46
N GLY A 38 0.13 -8.82 -18.72
CA GLY A 38 -0.83 -8.41 -17.69
C GLY A 38 -2.04 -9.34 -17.61
N PHE A 39 -2.77 -9.25 -16.49
CA PHE A 39 -4.02 -9.96 -16.27
C PHE A 39 -5.22 -9.02 -16.31
N LEU A 40 -6.16 -9.26 -17.23
CA LEU A 40 -7.40 -8.51 -17.38
C LEU A 40 -8.59 -9.33 -16.84
N PRO A 41 -9.18 -8.97 -15.70
CA PRO A 41 -10.36 -9.65 -15.17
C PRO A 41 -11.61 -9.38 -16.01
N ASP A 42 -12.51 -10.36 -16.08
CA ASP A 42 -13.81 -10.22 -16.76
C ASP A 42 -14.63 -9.07 -16.18
N SER A 43 -14.58 -8.87 -14.86
CA SER A 43 -15.26 -7.75 -14.18
C SER A 43 -14.75 -6.37 -14.60
N ALA A 44 -13.64 -6.29 -15.36
CA ALA A 44 -12.99 -5.05 -15.78
C ALA A 44 -13.05 -4.83 -17.30
N GLY A 45 -14.03 -5.45 -17.98
CA GLY A 45 -14.32 -5.22 -19.40
C GLY A 45 -13.84 -6.30 -20.37
N ALA A 46 -13.38 -7.46 -19.87
CA ALA A 46 -12.94 -8.58 -20.70
C ALA A 46 -13.99 -9.51 -21.36
N PRO A 47 -15.29 -9.59 -20.96
CA PRO A 47 -16.12 -10.76 -21.32
C PRO A 47 -16.34 -10.93 -22.83
N SER A 48 -16.45 -9.84 -23.57
CA SER A 48 -16.71 -9.81 -25.02
C SER A 48 -15.45 -9.88 -25.88
N LEU A 49 -14.27 -9.95 -25.27
CA LEU A 49 -12.99 -9.97 -26.00
C LEU A 49 -12.59 -11.40 -26.38
N THR A 50 -11.92 -11.50 -27.52
CA THR A 50 -11.40 -12.74 -28.11
C THR A 50 -9.88 -12.68 -28.22
N GLU A 51 -9.24 -13.84 -28.27
CA GLU A 51 -7.81 -13.93 -28.53
C GLU A 51 -7.44 -13.25 -29.86
N GLY A 52 -6.36 -12.48 -29.82
CA GLY A 52 -5.91 -11.67 -30.95
C GLY A 52 -6.43 -10.23 -30.96
N ASP A 53 -7.49 -9.91 -30.21
CA ASP A 53 -8.04 -8.55 -30.14
C ASP A 53 -7.02 -7.59 -29.54
N TYR A 54 -6.91 -6.41 -30.16
CA TYR A 54 -6.18 -5.27 -29.61
C TYR A 54 -7.12 -4.43 -28.74
N ILE A 55 -6.63 -4.02 -27.58
CA ILE A 55 -7.39 -3.24 -26.60
C ILE A 55 -6.53 -2.17 -25.93
N SER A 56 -7.15 -1.05 -25.58
CA SER A 56 -6.52 -0.09 -24.66
C SER A 56 -6.81 -0.51 -23.22
N VAL A 57 -5.75 -0.62 -22.42
CA VAL A 57 -5.85 -1.03 -21.03
C VAL A 57 -5.07 -0.08 -20.14
N GLN A 58 -5.58 0.10 -18.92
CA GLN A 58 -4.88 0.80 -17.85
C GLN A 58 -4.40 -0.19 -16.80
N VAL A 59 -3.19 -0.01 -16.31
CA VAL A 59 -2.69 -0.72 -15.14
C VAL A 59 -3.40 -0.19 -13.88
N THR A 60 -4.16 -1.06 -13.22
CA THR A 60 -4.87 -0.77 -11.97
C THR A 60 -4.15 -1.28 -10.73
N ARG A 61 -3.27 -2.27 -10.89
CA ARG A 61 -2.36 -2.78 -9.85
C ARG A 61 -1.02 -3.11 -10.48
N ALA A 62 0.05 -2.69 -9.84
CA ALA A 62 1.41 -2.97 -10.27
C ALA A 62 1.68 -4.48 -10.34
N ALA A 63 2.66 -4.85 -11.17
CA ALA A 63 3.25 -6.18 -11.12
C ALA A 63 3.87 -6.42 -9.74
N GLN A 64 3.70 -7.62 -9.18
CA GLN A 64 4.19 -7.94 -7.84
C GLN A 64 4.36 -9.45 -7.64
N GLY A 65 5.45 -9.86 -6.96
CA GLY A 65 5.69 -11.24 -6.56
C GLY A 65 5.72 -12.23 -7.74
N GLY A 66 6.37 -11.83 -8.84
CA GLY A 66 6.46 -12.61 -10.08
C GLY A 66 5.18 -12.65 -10.92
N LYS A 67 4.11 -11.97 -10.49
CA LYS A 67 2.87 -11.84 -11.25
C LYS A 67 2.87 -10.51 -11.99
N GLY A 68 2.37 -10.53 -13.23
CA GLY A 68 2.16 -9.33 -14.02
C GLY A 68 1.09 -8.39 -13.46
N PRO A 69 0.96 -7.20 -14.04
CA PRO A 69 0.06 -6.16 -13.57
C PRO A 69 -1.40 -6.56 -13.77
N ARG A 70 -2.30 -5.98 -12.96
CA ARG A 70 -3.75 -6.12 -13.18
C ARG A 70 -4.28 -4.97 -14.00
N LEU A 71 -5.08 -5.29 -15.00
CA LEU A 71 -5.55 -4.35 -16.01
C LEU A 71 -7.04 -4.03 -15.86
N ALA A 72 -7.46 -2.92 -16.47
CA ALA A 72 -8.85 -2.60 -16.77
C ALA A 72 -8.94 -2.02 -18.18
N VAL A 73 -10.02 -2.32 -18.90
CA VAL A 73 -10.25 -1.78 -20.24
C VAL A 73 -10.49 -0.27 -20.16
N LEU A 74 -9.88 0.47 -21.10
CA LEU A 74 -10.17 1.87 -21.35
C LEU A 74 -11.01 2.01 -22.62
N ALA A 75 -12.01 2.87 -22.58
CA ALA A 75 -12.85 3.22 -23.73
C ALA A 75 -12.12 4.19 -24.68
N GLU A 76 -10.92 3.80 -25.12
CA GLU A 76 -10.09 4.54 -26.07
C GLU A 76 -9.60 3.57 -27.17
N PRO A 77 -9.54 3.99 -28.45
CA PRO A 77 -9.07 3.11 -29.52
C PRO A 77 -7.63 2.62 -29.27
N PRO A 78 -7.34 1.32 -29.46
CA PRO A 78 -6.00 0.78 -29.36
C PRO A 78 -5.11 1.22 -30.54
N ALA A 79 -3.80 1.08 -30.37
CA ALA A 79 -2.83 1.10 -31.46
C ALA A 79 -2.82 -0.25 -32.22
N ASP A 80 -1.94 -0.35 -33.21
CA ASP A 80 -1.77 -1.52 -34.08
C ASP A 80 -0.82 -2.60 -33.53
N ARG A 81 -0.12 -2.31 -32.42
CA ARG A 81 0.83 -3.23 -31.78
C ARG A 81 0.80 -3.10 -30.24
N PRO A 82 1.16 -4.16 -29.50
CA PRO A 82 1.28 -4.09 -28.06
C PRO A 82 2.38 -3.13 -27.64
N GLY A 83 2.18 -2.42 -26.53
CA GLY A 83 3.19 -1.50 -26.00
C GLY A 83 2.61 -0.37 -25.15
N LEU A 84 3.50 0.26 -24.39
CA LEU A 84 3.18 1.44 -23.60
C LEU A 84 2.80 2.61 -24.51
N ARG A 85 1.64 3.21 -24.25
CA ARG A 85 1.17 4.41 -24.96
C ARG A 85 1.36 5.68 -24.16
N ARG A 86 1.10 5.63 -22.85
CA ARG A 86 1.19 6.79 -21.96
C ARG A 86 1.55 6.33 -20.56
N ARG A 87 2.58 6.93 -19.97
CA ARG A 87 2.88 6.75 -18.54
C ARG A 87 1.75 7.31 -17.70
N GLY A 88 1.42 6.61 -16.64
CA GLY A 88 0.49 7.04 -15.62
C GLY A 88 1.02 8.26 -14.87
N PRO A 89 0.14 8.96 -14.15
CA PRO A 89 0.50 10.14 -13.38
C PRO A 89 1.51 9.87 -12.25
N GLY A 90 1.77 8.61 -11.91
CA GLY A 90 2.46 8.23 -10.69
C GLY A 90 1.68 8.65 -9.44
N PRO A 91 2.32 8.64 -8.27
CA PRO A 91 1.64 8.93 -7.01
C PRO A 91 1.51 10.41 -6.68
N LEU A 92 2.26 11.27 -7.37
CA LEU A 92 2.35 12.67 -7.01
C LEU A 92 0.99 13.39 -7.15
N PRO A 93 0.18 13.14 -8.20
CA PRO A 93 -1.18 13.67 -8.26
C PRO A 93 -2.10 13.18 -7.12
N GLU A 94 -2.00 11.91 -6.72
CA GLU A 94 -2.75 11.39 -5.56
C GLU A 94 -2.36 12.14 -4.27
N LEU A 95 -1.07 12.38 -4.06
CA LEU A 95 -0.56 13.14 -2.91
C LEU A 95 -0.98 14.61 -2.96
N MET A 96 -0.97 15.24 -4.13
CA MET A 96 -1.42 16.63 -4.31
C MET A 96 -2.91 16.78 -4.01
N GLN A 97 -3.74 15.83 -4.44
CA GLN A 97 -5.17 15.83 -4.14
C GLN A 97 -5.42 15.63 -2.64
N ARG A 98 -4.66 14.73 -2.00
CA ARG A 98 -4.78 14.45 -0.57
C ARG A 98 -4.30 15.62 0.29
N PHE A 99 -3.25 16.31 -0.15
CA PHE A 99 -2.63 17.42 0.57
C PHE A 99 -2.57 18.68 -0.31
N PRO A 100 -3.72 19.30 -0.63
CA PRO A 100 -3.80 20.39 -1.60
C PRO A 100 -3.08 21.67 -1.15
N LYS A 101 -2.84 21.82 0.16
CA LYS A 101 -2.21 23.00 0.77
C LYS A 101 -0.83 22.75 1.38
N ALA A 102 -0.32 21.52 1.33
CA ALA A 102 0.98 21.22 1.93
C ALA A 102 2.11 21.93 1.17
N GLN A 103 3.08 22.48 1.91
CA GLN A 103 4.34 22.93 1.33
C GLN A 103 5.16 21.72 0.90
N ILE A 104 5.85 21.82 -0.24
CA ILE A 104 6.66 20.73 -0.78
C ILE A 104 8.12 21.13 -0.67
N PHE A 105 8.86 20.46 0.22
CA PHE A 105 10.30 20.63 0.36
C PHE A 105 11.03 19.63 -0.52
N ILE A 106 12.04 20.10 -1.25
CA ILE A 106 12.85 19.28 -2.16
C ILE A 106 14.31 19.70 -2.01
N ASP A 107 15.21 18.73 -1.90
CA ASP A 107 16.66 18.89 -1.75
C ASP A 107 17.44 18.65 -3.06
N ASP A 108 16.75 18.23 -4.13
CA ASP A 108 17.31 18.01 -5.47
C ASP A 108 16.82 19.05 -6.50
N TYR A 109 17.74 19.88 -7.01
CA TYR A 109 17.46 20.86 -8.06
C TYR A 109 17.03 20.24 -9.40
N ALA A 110 17.56 19.08 -9.78
CA ALA A 110 17.17 18.39 -11.00
C ALA A 110 15.71 17.92 -10.90
N LEU A 111 15.32 17.42 -9.73
CA LEU A 111 13.94 17.03 -9.46
C LEU A 111 12.99 18.25 -9.47
N ILE A 112 13.40 19.39 -8.91
CA ILE A 112 12.64 20.66 -8.98
C ILE A 112 12.37 21.04 -10.44
N ALA A 113 13.40 21.01 -11.30
CA ALA A 113 13.25 21.34 -12.71
C ALA A 113 12.26 20.40 -13.42
N ARG A 114 12.34 19.09 -13.13
CA ARG A 114 11.46 18.06 -13.69
C ARG A 114 10.01 18.19 -13.23
N LEU A 115 9.78 18.55 -11.96
CA LEU A 115 8.43 18.62 -11.37
C LEU A 115 7.76 19.99 -11.50
N ARG A 116 8.49 21.03 -11.93
CA ARG A 116 7.96 22.40 -12.11
C ARG A 116 6.68 22.48 -12.95
N PRO A 117 6.52 21.75 -14.06
CA PRO A 117 5.27 21.79 -14.84
C PRO A 117 4.04 21.33 -14.06
N MET A 118 4.22 20.48 -13.06
CA MET A 118 3.12 19.88 -12.28
C MET A 118 2.91 20.56 -10.92
N LEU A 119 3.99 20.92 -10.22
CA LEU A 119 3.93 21.46 -8.86
C LEU A 119 4.03 22.99 -8.79
N GLY A 120 4.47 23.64 -9.87
CA GLY A 120 4.56 25.10 -9.96
C GLY A 120 5.31 25.73 -8.79
N THR A 121 4.69 26.70 -8.14
CA THR A 121 5.26 27.49 -7.03
C THR A 121 5.15 26.83 -5.66
N ARG A 122 4.56 25.63 -5.53
CA ARG A 122 4.41 24.93 -4.24
C ARG A 122 5.71 24.32 -3.72
N MET A 123 6.73 24.24 -4.58
CA MET A 123 8.02 23.66 -4.24
C MET A 123 8.95 24.71 -3.63
N THR A 124 9.61 24.35 -2.55
CA THR A 124 10.65 25.13 -1.89
C THR A 124 11.90 24.26 -1.79
N TYR A 125 13.03 24.77 -2.27
CA TYR A 125 14.29 24.07 -2.04
C TYR A 125 14.63 24.10 -0.55
N LYS A 126 14.95 22.95 0.02
CA LYS A 126 15.37 22.81 1.42
C LYS A 126 16.38 21.67 1.50
N ALA A 127 17.63 21.97 1.86
CA ALA A 127 18.70 20.97 1.91
C ALA A 127 18.43 19.88 2.96
N ASP A 128 17.78 20.24 4.06
CA ASP A 128 17.28 19.36 5.11
C ASP A 128 15.77 19.13 4.90
N ALA A 129 15.38 18.64 3.72
CA ALA A 129 13.98 18.36 3.42
C ALA A 129 13.39 17.37 4.44
N PHE A 130 14.19 16.40 4.87
CA PHE A 130 14.00 15.64 6.11
C PHE A 130 14.97 16.15 7.18
N ASP A 131 14.45 16.38 8.38
CA ASP A 131 15.30 16.61 9.56
C ASP A 131 15.84 15.28 10.12
N ALA A 132 16.75 15.34 11.09
CA ALA A 132 17.38 14.15 11.65
C ALA A 132 16.36 13.14 12.22
N VAL A 133 15.24 13.62 12.79
CA VAL A 133 14.20 12.75 13.34
C VAL A 133 13.47 12.02 12.23
N LEU A 134 13.12 12.74 11.15
CA LEU A 134 12.48 12.13 9.98
C LEU A 134 13.41 11.17 9.25
N GLU A 135 14.71 11.47 9.16
CA GLU A 135 15.70 10.55 8.60
C GLU A 135 15.75 9.23 9.38
N ASP A 136 15.79 9.30 10.71
CA ASP A 136 15.74 8.11 11.58
C ASP A 136 14.40 7.35 11.42
N GLU A 137 13.27 8.05 11.34
CA GLU A 137 11.97 7.43 11.10
C GLU A 137 11.92 6.71 9.75
N VAL A 138 12.45 7.32 8.69
CA VAL A 138 12.48 6.77 7.32
C VAL A 138 13.41 5.56 7.27
N ALA A 139 14.60 5.64 7.87
CA ALA A 139 15.52 4.52 7.96
C ALA A 139 14.88 3.33 8.69
N GLY A 140 14.17 3.58 9.79
CA GLY A 140 13.44 2.56 10.55
C GLY A 140 12.27 1.90 9.80
N LEU A 141 11.84 2.44 8.64
CA LEU A 141 10.78 1.79 7.85
C LEU A 141 11.22 0.48 7.19
N ASN A 142 12.53 0.29 6.97
CA ASN A 142 13.07 -0.96 6.41
C ASN A 142 13.24 -2.07 7.46
N GLU A 143 13.19 -1.72 8.75
CA GLU A 143 13.35 -2.68 9.83
C GLU A 143 12.10 -3.56 10.01
N PRO A 144 12.28 -4.85 10.39
CA PRO A 144 11.16 -5.76 10.68
C PRO A 144 10.47 -5.43 12.01
N SER A 145 10.83 -4.32 12.65
CA SER A 145 10.19 -3.87 13.88
C SER A 145 10.15 -2.34 13.96
N ALA A 146 9.18 -1.80 14.70
CA ALA A 146 9.02 -0.36 14.85
C ALA A 146 8.59 -0.01 16.28
N ALA A 147 9.12 1.10 16.80
CA ALA A 147 8.63 1.68 18.04
C ALA A 147 7.24 2.30 17.82
N LEU A 148 6.32 2.05 18.75
CA LEU A 148 4.96 2.60 18.73
C LEU A 148 4.76 3.74 19.75
N GLY A 149 5.81 4.11 20.47
CA GLY A 149 5.75 5.04 21.61
C GLY A 149 5.41 4.33 22.93
N GLN A 150 5.59 5.03 24.05
CA GLN A 150 5.32 4.49 25.41
C GLN A 150 6.06 3.18 25.72
N GLY A 151 7.25 2.97 25.13
CA GLY A 151 8.02 1.73 25.27
C GLY A 151 7.44 0.52 24.52
N ALA A 152 6.34 0.68 23.79
CA ALA A 152 5.76 -0.37 22.98
C ALA A 152 6.45 -0.52 21.63
N LYS A 153 6.42 -1.74 21.11
CA LYS A 153 7.06 -2.14 19.87
C LYS A 153 6.09 -3.01 19.05
N MET A 154 6.19 -2.93 17.73
CA MET A 154 5.59 -3.90 16.82
C MET A 154 6.66 -4.69 16.11
N HIS A 155 6.37 -5.96 15.86
CA HIS A 155 7.15 -6.87 15.03
C HIS A 155 6.34 -7.21 13.78
N ILE A 156 6.96 -7.15 12.60
CA ILE A 156 6.31 -7.31 11.30
C ILE A 156 6.94 -8.50 10.59
N ALA A 157 6.13 -9.50 10.27
CA ALA A 157 6.53 -10.68 9.50
C ALA A 157 5.69 -10.77 8.22
N ALA A 158 6.31 -10.45 7.08
CA ALA A 158 5.69 -10.62 5.77
C ALA A 158 5.85 -12.07 5.28
N THR A 159 4.78 -12.62 4.71
CA THR A 159 4.77 -13.92 4.02
C THR A 159 4.20 -13.74 2.61
N PRO A 160 4.27 -14.75 1.72
CA PRO A 160 3.67 -14.65 0.39
C PRO A 160 2.15 -14.39 0.40
N ALA A 161 1.45 -14.85 1.45
CA ALA A 161 -0.01 -14.79 1.53
C ALA A 161 -0.53 -13.62 2.39
N LEU A 162 0.15 -13.32 3.50
CA LEU A 162 -0.30 -12.34 4.49
C LEU A 162 0.88 -11.68 5.24
N THR A 163 0.60 -10.57 5.93
CA THR A 163 1.52 -9.97 6.90
C THR A 163 1.01 -10.20 8.31
N ALA A 164 1.83 -10.80 9.17
CA ALA A 164 1.58 -10.90 10.60
C ALA A 164 2.26 -9.73 11.33
N ILE A 165 1.55 -9.15 12.28
CA ILE A 165 2.00 -8.07 13.13
C ILE A 165 1.80 -8.50 14.58
N ASP A 166 2.87 -8.51 15.35
CA ASP A 166 2.83 -8.79 16.78
C ASP A 166 3.09 -7.50 17.56
N ILE A 167 2.29 -7.25 18.60
CA ILE A 167 2.34 -6.00 19.38
C ILE A 167 2.82 -6.28 20.79
N ASP A 168 4.07 -5.89 21.05
CA ASP A 168 4.65 -5.84 22.37
C ASP A 168 4.30 -4.51 23.04
N ALA A 169 3.20 -4.50 23.77
CA ALA A 169 2.85 -3.38 24.63
C ALA A 169 3.88 -3.33 25.79
N GLY A 170 4.84 -2.42 25.71
CA GLY A 170 5.94 -2.28 26.67
C GLY A 170 5.44 -2.30 28.11
N ALA A 171 6.26 -2.84 29.01
CA ALA A 171 5.89 -3.05 30.41
C ALA A 171 5.41 -1.74 31.05
N ALA A 172 4.10 -1.61 31.26
CA ALA A 172 3.57 -0.71 32.26
C ALA A 172 4.01 -1.26 33.62
N SER A 173 5.24 -0.91 34.02
CA SER A 173 5.84 -0.99 35.35
C SER A 173 5.35 -2.13 36.27
N GLY A 174 6.16 -3.18 36.38
CA GLY A 174 6.62 -3.63 37.70
C GLY A 174 5.83 -4.70 38.46
N ASP A 175 4.62 -5.09 38.08
CA ASP A 175 3.94 -6.23 38.70
C ASP A 175 3.20 -7.03 37.63
N GLY A 176 3.32 -8.36 37.67
CA GLY A 176 2.77 -9.31 36.68
C GLY A 176 1.23 -9.33 36.54
N ASN A 177 0.55 -8.26 36.93
CA ASN A 177 -0.89 -8.03 36.85
C ASN A 177 -1.20 -6.61 36.33
N ALA A 178 -0.76 -6.28 35.12
CA ALA A 178 -1.34 -5.13 34.42
C ALA A 178 -2.88 -5.32 34.39
N LYS A 179 -3.61 -4.39 35.03
CA LYS A 179 -5.07 -4.49 35.12
C LYS A 179 -5.62 -4.62 33.69
N PRO A 180 -6.55 -5.55 33.39
CA PRO A 180 -7.07 -5.75 32.04
C PRO A 180 -7.57 -4.47 31.35
N GLN A 181 -8.06 -3.50 32.13
CA GLN A 181 -8.49 -2.20 31.63
C GLN A 181 -7.33 -1.29 31.21
N ALA A 182 -6.18 -1.33 31.91
CA ALA A 182 -4.98 -0.60 31.53
C ALA A 182 -4.37 -1.18 30.25
N GLN A 183 -4.31 -2.51 30.12
CA GLN A 183 -3.84 -3.16 28.89
C GLN A 183 -4.72 -2.79 27.68
N LEU A 184 -6.04 -2.82 27.87
CA LEU A 184 -6.98 -2.40 26.83
C LEU A 184 -6.75 -0.93 26.43
N ALA A 185 -6.61 -0.02 27.42
CA ALA A 185 -6.37 1.39 27.16
C ALA A 185 -5.05 1.62 26.41
N LEU A 186 -3.99 0.89 26.78
CA LEU A 186 -2.71 0.92 26.10
C LEU A 186 -2.84 0.44 24.65
N ASN A 187 -3.45 -0.72 24.40
CA ASN A 187 -3.67 -1.23 23.05
C ASN A 187 -4.48 -0.25 22.19
N ILE A 188 -5.52 0.38 22.75
CA ILE A 188 -6.30 1.43 22.06
C ILE A 188 -5.39 2.62 21.69
N ALA A 189 -4.54 3.06 22.60
CA ALA A 189 -3.62 4.18 22.36
C ALA A 189 -2.56 3.89 21.28
N LEU A 190 -2.19 2.61 21.08
CA LEU A 190 -1.21 2.20 20.08
C LEU A 190 -1.79 2.06 18.67
N ILE A 191 -3.10 1.90 18.52
CA ILE A 191 -3.77 1.69 17.22
C ILE A 191 -3.38 2.74 16.15
N PRO A 192 -3.40 4.07 16.45
CA PRO A 192 -3.03 5.07 15.44
C PRO A 192 -1.60 4.88 14.92
N ALA A 193 -0.65 4.53 15.79
CA ALA A 193 0.74 4.25 15.40
C ALA A 193 0.82 2.99 14.54
N ILE A 194 0.13 1.91 14.92
CA ILE A 194 0.09 0.65 14.14
C ILE A 194 -0.46 0.91 12.73
N VAL A 195 -1.59 1.60 12.61
CA VAL A 195 -2.20 1.95 11.32
C VAL A 195 -1.27 2.85 10.50
N ARG A 196 -0.60 3.81 11.13
CA ARG A 196 0.42 4.65 10.46
C ARG A 196 1.55 3.78 9.89
N GLN A 197 2.07 2.80 10.63
CA GLN A 197 3.14 1.92 10.15
C GLN A 197 2.68 1.02 8.98
N ILE A 198 1.42 0.54 8.98
CA ILE A 198 0.80 -0.16 7.83
C ILE A 198 0.79 0.72 6.58
N ILE A 199 0.38 1.98 6.71
CA ILE A 199 0.30 2.95 5.61
C ILE A 199 1.70 3.32 5.09
N LEU A 200 2.64 3.65 5.99
CA LEU A 200 3.98 4.09 5.63
C LEU A 200 4.75 3.00 4.87
N ARG A 201 4.67 1.74 5.32
CA ARG A 201 5.27 0.58 4.64
C ARG A 201 4.45 0.04 3.48
N ASN A 202 3.27 0.60 3.23
CA ASN A 202 2.32 0.12 2.24
C ASN A 202 2.02 -1.39 2.36
N LEU A 203 1.90 -1.90 3.60
CA LEU A 203 1.51 -3.30 3.84
C LEU A 203 0.13 -3.54 3.23
N SER A 204 -0.07 -4.65 2.53
CA SER A 204 -1.28 -4.88 1.73
C SER A 204 -1.62 -6.37 1.68
N GLY A 205 -2.83 -6.70 1.25
CA GLY A 205 -3.37 -8.05 1.31
C GLY A 205 -4.04 -8.34 2.65
N GLY A 206 -3.95 -9.59 3.10
CA GLY A 206 -4.36 -9.98 4.45
C GLY A 206 -3.32 -9.53 5.46
N ILE A 207 -3.75 -8.81 6.50
CA ILE A 207 -2.92 -8.37 7.60
C ILE A 207 -3.54 -8.89 8.90
N LEU A 208 -2.75 -9.59 9.71
CA LEU A 208 -3.15 -10.12 11.00
C LEU A 208 -2.42 -9.35 12.09
N ILE A 209 -3.14 -8.81 13.07
CA ILE A 209 -2.54 -8.12 14.22
C ILE A 209 -2.84 -8.92 15.50
N ASP A 210 -1.78 -9.34 16.19
CA ASP A 210 -1.87 -9.90 17.54
C ASP A 210 -1.69 -8.80 18.58
N PHE A 211 -2.69 -8.63 19.44
CA PHE A 211 -2.64 -7.66 20.54
C PHE A 211 -2.29 -8.38 21.84
N ALA A 212 -1.17 -7.98 22.46
CA ALA A 212 -0.70 -8.58 23.71
C ALA A 212 -1.74 -8.55 24.86
N GLY A 213 -1.76 -9.64 25.63
CA GLY A 213 -2.35 -9.70 26.96
C GLY A 213 -3.88 -9.57 27.04
N MET A 214 -4.61 -9.79 25.95
CA MET A 214 -6.06 -9.57 25.93
C MET A 214 -6.90 -10.86 26.04
N LYS A 215 -7.90 -10.83 26.93
CA LYS A 215 -8.96 -11.86 26.95
C LYS A 215 -9.87 -11.72 25.71
N PRO A 216 -10.44 -12.82 25.16
CA PRO A 216 -11.27 -12.77 23.95
C PRO A 216 -12.38 -11.72 23.96
N LYS A 217 -13.16 -11.61 25.06
CA LYS A 217 -14.23 -10.60 25.18
C LYS A 217 -13.72 -9.15 25.16
N ALA A 218 -12.51 -8.90 25.63
CA ALA A 218 -11.93 -7.56 25.66
C ALA A 218 -11.48 -7.10 24.27
N ARG A 219 -11.05 -8.03 23.40
CA ARG A 219 -10.60 -7.74 22.03
C ARG A 219 -11.68 -7.05 21.19
N LEU A 220 -12.95 -7.42 21.40
CA LEU A 220 -14.09 -6.79 20.71
C LEU A 220 -14.16 -5.27 20.94
N ARG A 221 -13.61 -4.76 22.06
CA ARG A 221 -13.56 -3.32 22.34
C ARG A 221 -12.53 -2.57 21.49
N LEU A 222 -11.67 -3.27 20.74
CA LEU A 222 -10.74 -2.68 19.77
C LEU A 222 -11.38 -2.48 18.39
N ILE A 223 -12.54 -3.07 18.11
CA ILE A 223 -13.16 -3.03 16.77
C ILE A 223 -13.45 -1.60 16.34
N GLU A 224 -14.13 -0.81 17.19
CA GLU A 224 -14.48 0.57 16.84
C GLU A 224 -13.22 1.46 16.71
N PRO A 225 -12.26 1.44 17.67
CA PRO A 225 -11.02 2.21 17.52
C PRO A 225 -10.20 1.83 16.27
N LEU A 226 -10.06 0.54 15.97
CA LEU A 226 -9.36 0.07 14.76
C LEU A 226 -10.09 0.53 13.49
N THR A 227 -11.40 0.34 13.44
CA THR A 227 -12.22 0.74 12.28
C THR A 227 -12.14 2.25 12.05
N THR A 228 -12.17 3.04 13.12
CA THR A 228 -12.04 4.50 13.06
C THR A 228 -10.64 4.92 12.60
N ALA A 229 -9.58 4.30 13.12
CA ALA A 229 -8.21 4.60 12.70
C ALA A 229 -7.94 4.24 11.22
N LEU A 230 -8.49 3.12 10.74
CA LEU A 230 -8.35 2.69 9.34
C LEU A 230 -8.97 3.68 8.34
N LYS A 231 -9.90 4.54 8.74
CA LYS A 231 -10.44 5.62 7.88
C LYS A 231 -9.38 6.63 7.44
N SER A 232 -8.23 6.69 8.12
CA SER A 232 -7.10 7.54 7.73
C SER A 232 -6.25 6.95 6.60
N ASP A 233 -6.45 5.67 6.26
CA ASP A 233 -5.78 4.98 5.17
C ASP A 233 -6.29 5.53 3.82
N PRO A 234 -5.41 5.94 2.90
CA PRO A 234 -5.82 6.34 1.56
C PRO A 234 -6.39 5.19 0.74
N LEU A 235 -6.07 3.93 1.09
CA LEU A 235 -6.68 2.76 0.46
C LEU A 235 -7.91 2.33 1.27
N PRO A 236 -8.95 1.77 0.61
CA PRO A 236 -10.15 1.31 1.30
C PRO A 236 -9.90 0.00 2.06
N SER A 237 -9.09 0.08 3.11
CA SER A 237 -8.83 -1.03 4.03
C SER A 237 -10.03 -1.26 4.94
N ARG A 238 -10.24 -2.52 5.31
CA ARG A 238 -11.38 -2.94 6.13
C ARG A 238 -10.93 -3.90 7.20
N LEU A 239 -11.39 -3.67 8.42
CA LEU A 239 -11.36 -4.68 9.48
C LEU A 239 -12.46 -5.70 9.20
N LEU A 240 -12.09 -6.98 9.09
CA LEU A 240 -13.01 -8.10 8.89
C LEU A 240 -13.55 -8.62 10.24
N GLY A 241 -12.83 -8.35 11.32
CA GLY A 241 -13.18 -8.74 12.67
C GLY A 241 -11.99 -9.31 13.42
N PHE A 242 -12.28 -10.17 14.39
CA PHE A 242 -11.28 -10.97 15.09
C PHE A 242 -11.44 -12.44 14.73
N SER A 243 -10.33 -13.10 14.44
CA SER A 243 -10.28 -14.55 14.22
C SER A 243 -10.61 -15.31 15.51
N ASN A 244 -10.93 -16.60 15.39
CA ASN A 244 -11.10 -17.47 16.56
C ASN A 244 -9.79 -17.63 17.36
N LEU A 245 -8.63 -17.44 16.73
CA LEU A 245 -7.33 -17.42 17.41
C LEU A 245 -7.07 -16.09 18.12
N GLY A 246 -7.78 -15.02 17.75
CA GLY A 246 -7.70 -13.73 18.40
C GLY A 246 -6.98 -12.64 17.65
N PHE A 247 -6.63 -12.86 16.38
CA PHE A 247 -5.99 -11.86 15.55
C PHE A 247 -7.02 -10.88 15.00
N ALA A 248 -6.72 -9.59 15.00
CA ALA A 248 -7.50 -8.65 14.21
C ALA A 248 -7.18 -8.87 12.72
N GLU A 249 -8.20 -9.11 11.91
CA GLU A 249 -8.06 -9.42 10.49
C GLU A 249 -8.36 -8.17 9.66
N ILE A 250 -7.37 -7.69 8.91
CA ILE A 250 -7.52 -6.54 8.01
C ILE A 250 -7.33 -7.00 6.57
N SER A 251 -8.23 -6.57 5.70
CA SER A 251 -8.07 -6.67 4.25
C SER A 251 -7.73 -5.29 3.71
N ARG A 252 -6.52 -5.11 3.17
CA ARG A 252 -6.07 -3.87 2.52
C ARG A 252 -5.76 -4.12 1.04
N PRO A 253 -6.32 -3.34 0.09
CA PRO A 253 -6.07 -3.58 -1.33
C PRO A 253 -4.59 -3.51 -1.70
N ARG A 254 -4.11 -4.52 -2.42
CA ARG A 254 -2.76 -4.55 -3.01
C ARG A 254 -2.80 -3.81 -4.35
N ILE A 255 -2.37 -2.55 -4.36
CA ILE A 255 -2.28 -1.71 -5.59
C ILE A 255 -0.83 -1.58 -6.03
N ARG A 256 0.07 -1.36 -5.07
CA ARG A 256 1.51 -1.14 -5.27
C ARG A 256 2.30 -2.04 -4.32
N PRO A 257 3.56 -2.37 -4.63
CA PRO A 257 4.38 -3.19 -3.76
C PRO A 257 4.60 -2.53 -2.38
N PRO A 258 4.69 -3.31 -1.30
CA PRO A 258 5.10 -2.82 0.01
C PRO A 258 6.57 -2.40 -0.01
N LEU A 259 6.97 -1.56 0.94
CA LEU A 259 8.30 -0.96 0.97
C LEU A 259 9.44 -1.99 0.94
N HIS A 260 9.31 -3.08 1.70
CA HIS A 260 10.36 -4.11 1.78
C HIS A 260 10.62 -4.82 0.44
N GLU A 261 9.61 -4.96 -0.42
CA GLU A 261 9.76 -5.52 -1.78
C GLU A 261 10.41 -4.51 -2.74
N ILE A 262 10.27 -3.20 -2.47
CA ILE A 262 10.89 -2.15 -3.30
C ILE A 262 12.37 -1.96 -2.95
N LEU A 263 12.71 -2.04 -1.66
CA LEU A 263 14.07 -1.83 -1.17
C LEU A 263 14.93 -3.09 -1.29
N ASN A 264 14.33 -4.27 -1.18
CA ASN A 264 15.00 -5.57 -1.30
C ASN A 264 14.31 -6.41 -2.39
N PRO A 265 14.47 -6.02 -3.68
CA PRO A 265 13.81 -6.66 -4.82
C PRO A 265 14.32 -8.07 -5.13
#